data_AF-A0A821DW08-F1
#
_entry.id   AF-A0A821DW08-F1
#
_cell.length_a   1.000
_cell.length_b   1.000
_cell.length_c   1.000
_cell.angle_alpha   90.00
_cell.angle_beta   90.00
_cell.angle_gamma   90.00
#
_symmetry.space_group_name_H-M   'P 1'
#
loop_
_entity.id
_entity.type
_entity.pdbx_description
1 polymer ?
#
loop_
_entity_poly.entity_id
_entity_poly.type
_entity_poly.pdbx_seq_one_letter_code
_entity_poly.pdbx_strand_id
1 'polypeptide(L)'
;RAFMAAAVANTKGDGSNTYLLLGPIGTGAFGNDVIKIGNIFRKVLKSKLMGSNDSITKAFENIWFVSTDEWKNDKFEKIMCTSEITEVSKP
;
A
#
# COMPACT_ATOMS: atom_id res chain seq x y z
N ARG A 1 -20.70 3.77 6.12
CA ARG A 1 -20.14 2.63 5.36
C ARG A 1 -18.91 2.16 6.10
N ALA A 2 -18.81 0.87 6.43
CA ALA A 2 -17.71 0.32 7.23
C ALA A 2 -16.41 0.30 6.41
N PHE A 3 -15.29 0.65 7.04
CA PHE A 3 -13.96 0.52 6.47
C PHE A 3 -13.39 -0.81 6.95
N MET A 4 -13.29 -1.80 6.05
CA MET A 4 -12.70 -3.09 6.38
C MET A 4 -11.18 -2.99 6.23
N ALA A 5 -10.45 -3.27 7.31
CA ALA A 5 -9.02 -3.52 7.27
C ALA A 5 -8.79 -4.89 7.92
N ALA A 6 -8.27 -5.83 7.15
CA ALA A 6 -7.85 -7.14 7.63
C ALA A 6 -6.38 -7.31 7.27
N ALA A 7 -5.56 -7.62 8.26
CA ALA A 7 -4.14 -7.89 8.10
C ALA A 7 -3.79 -9.16 8.88
N VAL A 8 -3.30 -10.18 8.19
CA VAL A 8 -2.61 -11.32 8.80
C VAL A 8 -1.21 -11.29 8.21
N ALA A 9 -0.18 -11.03 9.02
CA ALA A 9 1.21 -10.92 8.58
C ALA A 9 2.05 -12.05 9.20
N ASN A 10 2.94 -12.66 8.41
CA ASN A 10 3.89 -13.65 8.93
C ASN A 10 5.08 -12.91 9.53
N THR A 11 5.32 -13.10 10.82
CA THR A 11 6.44 -12.48 11.55
C THR A 11 7.81 -13.02 11.12
N LYS A 12 7.86 -14.10 10.33
CA LYS A 12 9.10 -14.64 9.74
C LYS A 12 9.52 -13.93 8.45
N GLY A 13 8.71 -13.03 7.90
CA GLY A 13 9.07 -12.16 6.77
C GLY A 13 9.14 -12.83 5.40
N ASP A 14 8.68 -14.07 5.25
CA ASP A 14 8.62 -14.77 3.94
C ASP A 14 7.31 -14.50 3.17
N GLY A 15 6.35 -13.82 3.80
CA GLY A 15 5.06 -13.45 3.20
C GLY A 15 4.09 -14.60 2.95
N SER A 16 4.43 -15.86 3.18
CA SER A 16 3.56 -16.99 2.80
C SER A 16 2.19 -16.97 3.50
N ASN A 17 1.12 -17.24 2.75
CA ASN A 17 -0.28 -17.32 3.22
C ASN A 17 -0.80 -16.04 3.91
N THR A 18 -0.21 -14.88 3.59
CA THR A 18 -0.55 -13.61 4.22
C THR A 18 -1.05 -12.61 3.20
N TYR A 19 -2.11 -11.90 3.56
CA TYR A 19 -2.71 -10.91 2.69
C TYR A 19 -3.11 -9.66 3.46
N LEU A 20 -3.14 -8.54 2.74
CA LEU A 20 -3.54 -7.24 3.24
C LEU A 20 -4.59 -6.63 2.31
N LEU A 21 -5.76 -6.29 2.86
CA LEU A 21 -6.82 -5.55 2.16
C LEU A 21 -6.81 -4.10 2.66
N LEU A 22 -6.52 -3.15 1.77
CA LEU A 22 -6.43 -1.72 2.08
C LEU A 22 -7.47 -0.92 1.31
N GLY A 23 -8.24 -0.08 1.99
CA GLY A 23 -9.09 0.92 1.33
C GLY A 23 -8.36 2.26 1.11
N PRO A 24 -8.86 3.14 0.23
CA PRO A 24 -8.38 4.51 0.11
C PRO A 24 -8.90 5.36 1.29
N ILE A 25 -8.33 5.13 2.48
CA ILE A 25 -8.81 5.70 3.75
C ILE A 25 -8.87 7.22 3.68
N GLY A 26 -10.00 7.78 4.12
CA GLY A 26 -10.19 9.23 4.21
C GLY A 26 -10.49 9.94 2.88
N THR A 27 -10.59 9.23 1.75
CA THR A 27 -10.83 9.86 0.43
C THR A 27 -12.31 9.98 0.05
N GLY A 28 -13.21 9.56 0.94
CA GLY A 28 -14.66 9.72 0.80
C GLY A 28 -15.14 10.95 1.56
N ALA A 29 -15.88 10.74 2.65
CA ALA A 29 -16.49 11.80 3.46
C ALA A 29 -15.48 12.84 4.02
N PHE A 30 -14.23 12.43 4.25
CA PHE A 30 -13.18 13.32 4.74
C PHE A 30 -12.47 14.11 3.63
N GLY A 31 -12.77 13.85 2.35
CA GLY A 31 -12.29 14.64 1.23
C GLY A 31 -10.77 14.64 0.99
N ASN A 32 -10.03 13.67 1.54
CA ASN A 32 -8.59 13.60 1.28
C ASN A 32 -8.31 13.25 -0.18
N ASP A 33 -7.23 13.83 -0.71
CA ASP A 33 -6.76 13.54 -2.06
C ASP A 33 -6.29 12.08 -2.20
N VAL A 34 -6.85 11.38 -3.20
CA VAL A 34 -6.58 9.96 -3.45
C VAL A 34 -5.12 9.71 -3.81
N ILE A 35 -4.51 10.60 -4.60
CA ILE A 35 -3.11 10.46 -5.04
C ILE A 35 -2.17 10.61 -3.84
N LYS A 36 -2.42 11.59 -2.98
CA LYS A 36 -1.67 11.84 -1.75
C LYS A 36 -1.76 10.65 -0.79
N ILE A 37 -2.97 10.13 -0.54
CA ILE A 37 -3.14 8.94 0.32
C ILE A 37 -2.44 7.72 -0.28
N GLY A 38 -2.57 7.48 -1.60
CA GLY A 38 -1.88 6.39 -2.28
C GLY A 38 -0.35 6.46 -2.13
N ASN A 39 0.23 7.65 -2.29
CA ASN A 39 1.66 7.86 -2.09
C ASN A 39 2.11 7.63 -0.64
N ILE A 40 1.29 8.00 0.34
CA ILE A 40 1.56 7.70 1.77
C ILE A 40 1.59 6.18 1.99
N PHE A 41 0.60 5.44 1.49
CA PHE A 41 0.60 3.99 1.61
C PHE A 41 1.82 3.36 0.93
N ARG A 42 2.19 3.83 -0.27
CA ARG A 42 3.39 3.35 -0.97
C ARG A 42 4.65 3.55 -0.12
N LYS A 43 4.80 4.72 0.49
CA LYS A 43 5.94 5.03 1.37
C LYS A 43 5.97 4.13 2.60
N VAL A 44 4.82 3.89 3.22
CA VAL A 44 4.71 3.00 4.39
C VAL A 44 5.01 1.56 4.01
N LEU A 45 4.41 1.03 2.94
CA LEU A 45 4.64 -0.35 2.51
C LEU A 45 6.10 -0.62 2.14
N LYS A 46 6.81 0.39 1.61
CA LYS A 46 8.24 0.31 1.32
C LYS A 46 9.14 0.48 2.55
N SER A 47 8.62 0.95 3.69
CA SER A 47 9.41 1.08 4.91
C SER A 47 9.70 -0.29 5.53
N LYS A 48 10.69 -0.36 6.41
CA LYS A 48 11.04 -1.59 7.12
C LYS A 48 9.94 -1.98 8.10
N LEU A 49 9.59 -3.26 8.13
CA LEU A 49 8.76 -3.80 9.20
C LEU A 49 9.55 -3.83 10.51
N MET A 50 8.92 -3.43 11.61
CA MET A 50 9.57 -3.45 12.93
C MET A 50 10.06 -4.86 13.27
N GLY A 51 11.35 -4.99 13.59
CA GLY A 51 11.98 -6.29 13.86
C GLY A 51 12.39 -7.09 12.61
N SER A 52 12.26 -6.53 11.41
CA SER A 52 12.70 -7.13 10.15
C SER A 52 13.72 -6.25 9.42
N ASN A 53 14.57 -6.87 8.60
CA ASN A 53 15.45 -6.16 7.67
C ASN A 53 14.75 -5.79 6.35
N ASP A 54 13.59 -6.38 6.10
CA ASP A 54 12.83 -6.27 4.86
C ASP A 54 11.67 -5.27 4.94
N SER A 55 11.17 -4.86 3.77
CA SER A 55 10.04 -3.93 3.68
C SER A 55 8.74 -4.58 4.14
N ILE A 56 7.78 -3.77 4.59
CA ILE A 56 6.43 -4.24 4.97
C ILE A 56 5.77 -4.99 3.80
N THR A 57 6.01 -4.58 2.55
CA THR A 57 5.50 -5.29 1.37
C THR A 57 5.91 -6.75 1.30
N LYS A 58 7.11 -7.12 1.77
CA LYS A 58 7.59 -8.51 1.73
C LYS A 58 6.95 -9.39 2.82
N ALA A 59 6.32 -8.79 3.82
CA ALA A 59 5.61 -9.52 4.86
C ALA A 59 4.25 -10.06 4.42
N PHE A 60 3.81 -9.72 3.20
CA PHE A 60 2.54 -10.13 2.61
C PHE A 60 2.76 -10.75 1.23
N GLU A 61 2.16 -11.90 0.96
CA GLU A 61 2.13 -12.51 -0.38
C GLU A 61 1.24 -11.69 -1.33
N ASN A 62 0.13 -11.17 -0.81
CA ASN A 62 -0.83 -10.38 -1.57
C ASN A 62 -1.21 -9.09 -0.85
N ILE A 63 -1.21 -7.96 -1.57
CA ILE A 63 -1.76 -6.69 -1.08
C ILE A 63 -2.78 -6.20 -2.10
N TRP A 64 -4.03 -6.05 -1.66
CA TRP A 64 -5.13 -5.60 -2.50
C TRP A 64 -5.64 -4.24 -2.04
N PHE A 65 -5.84 -3.33 -2.98
CA PHE A 65 -6.48 -2.05 -2.75
C PHE A 65 -7.95 -2.12 -3.18
N VAL A 66 -8.86 -1.89 -2.24
CA VAL A 66 -10.29 -2.15 -2.42
C VAL A 66 -11.14 -0.92 -2.09
N SER A 67 -11.89 -0.46 -3.08
CA SER A 67 -12.85 0.64 -3.02
C SER A 67 -14.10 0.26 -3.82
N THR A 68 -15.25 0.79 -3.41
CA THR A 68 -16.48 0.71 -4.22
C THR A 68 -16.42 1.63 -5.44
N ASP A 69 -15.54 2.63 -5.42
CA ASP A 69 -15.30 3.52 -6.55
C ASP A 69 -14.10 3.00 -7.36
N GLU A 70 -14.36 2.43 -8.53
CA GLU A 70 -13.35 1.77 -9.39
C GLU A 70 -12.14 2.66 -9.68
N TRP A 71 -12.38 3.94 -10.01
CA TRP A 71 -11.31 4.89 -10.31
C TRP A 71 -10.30 5.07 -9.17
N LYS A 72 -10.70 4.82 -7.91
CA LYS A 72 -9.78 4.88 -6.76
C LYS A 72 -8.86 3.65 -6.73
N ASN A 73 -9.38 2.48 -7.11
CA ASN A 73 -8.58 1.26 -7.22
C ASN A 73 -7.50 1.45 -8.30
N ASP A 74 -7.89 1.93 -9.48
CA ASP A 74 -6.96 2.17 -10.61
C ASP A 74 -5.83 3.13 -10.23
N LYS A 75 -6.14 4.18 -9.47
CA LYS A 75 -5.14 5.16 -9.03
C LYS A 75 -4.16 4.54 -8.04
N PHE A 76 -4.66 3.79 -7.07
CA PHE A 76 -3.80 3.11 -6.09
C PHE A 76 -2.92 2.06 -6.75
N GLU A 77 -3.47 1.24 -7.65
CA GLU A 77 -2.70 0.22 -8.39
C GLU A 77 -1.57 0.87 -9.20
N LYS A 78 -1.85 1.94 -9.95
CA LYS A 78 -0.83 2.69 -10.71
C LYS A 78 0.29 3.22 -9.80
N ILE A 79 -0.06 3.81 -8.66
CA ILE A 79 0.92 4.35 -7.71
C ILE A 79 1.83 3.23 -7.16
N MET A 80 1.26 2.06 -6.86
CA MET A 80 1.99 0.93 -6.28
C MET A 80 2.90 0.24 -7.28
N CYS A 81 2.46 0.12 -8.54
CA CYS A 81 3.22 -0.49 -9.63
C CYS A 81 4.28 0.44 -10.23
N THR A 82 4.28 1.73 -9.88
CA THR A 82 5.32 2.65 -10.35
C THR A 82 6.64 2.29 -9.68
N SER A 83 7.60 1.77 -10.46
CA SER A 83 9.01 1.70 -10.06
C SER A 83 9.51 3.12 -9.78
N GLU A 84 10.34 3.31 -8.76
CA GLU A 84 11.00 4.61 -8.60
C GLU A 84 11.85 4.87 -9.84
N ILE A 85 11.47 5.86 -10.64
CA ILE A 85 12.43 6.51 -11.53
C ILE A 85 13.36 7.24 -10.56
N THR A 86 14.50 6.62 -10.26
CA THR A 86 15.66 7.34 -9.75
C THR A 86 15.97 8.40 -10.78
N GLU A 87 15.57 9.65 -10.51
CA GLU A 87 16.18 10.79 -11.17
C GLU A 87 17.67 10.70 -10.87
N VAL A 88 18.43 10.23 -11.86
CA VAL A 88 19.88 10.42 -11.87
C VAL A 88 20.06 11.92 -12.04
N SER A 89 20.25 12.61 -10.93
CA SER A 89 20.82 13.95 -10.91
C SER A 89 22.10 13.90 -11.73
N LYS A 90 22.06 14.50 -12.92
CA LYS A 90 23.24 14.67 -13.78
C LYS A 90 24.34 15.44 -13.01
N PRO A 91 25.62 15.14 -13.29
CA PRO A 91 26.77 15.72 -12.61
C PRO A 91 26.82 17.25 -12.72
#